data_AF-A0A6A5WBD9-F1
#
_entry.id   AF-A0A6A5WBD9-F1
#
_cell.length_a   1.000
_cell.length_b   1.000
_cell.length_c   1.000
_cell.angle_alpha   90.00
_cell.angle_beta   90.00
_cell.angle_gamma   90.00
#
_symmetry.space_group_name_H-M   'P 1'
#
loop_
_entity.id
_entity.type
_entity.pdbx_description
1 polymer ?
#
loop_
_entity_poly.entity_id
_entity_poly.type
_entity_poly.pdbx_seq_one_letter_code
_entity_poly.pdbx_strand_id
1 'polypeptide(L)' 'MRHPAAPTVIAILVGFLIMVILYHYFVPDGHHEGNPHPEDVPAREEEGEEKEP' A
#
# COMPACT_ATOMS: atom_id res chain seq x y z
N MET A 1 -18.41 36.47 3.32
CA MET A 1 -17.08 37.00 3.72
C MET A 1 -16.03 36.06 3.13
N ARG A 2 -15.12 36.56 2.29
CA ARG A 2 -14.08 35.73 1.67
C ARG A 2 -13.06 35.44 2.78
N HIS A 3 -12.86 34.18 3.13
CA HIS A 3 -11.91 33.83 4.20
C HIS A 3 -10.50 34.22 3.73
N PRO A 4 -9.82 35.18 4.40
CA PRO A 4 -8.52 35.68 3.94
C PRO A 4 -7.43 34.61 3.97
N ALA A 5 -7.62 33.56 4.79
CA ALA A 5 -6.70 32.43 4.91
C ALA A 5 -6.88 31.34 3.85
N ALA A 6 -8.02 31.31 3.14
CA ALA A 6 -8.33 30.27 2.16
C ALA A 6 -7.24 30.09 1.07
N PRO A 7 -6.74 31.15 0.41
CA PRO A 7 -5.70 30.98 -0.63
C PRO A 7 -4.40 30.39 -0.06
N THR A 8 -4.01 30.79 1.15
CA THR A 8 -2.80 30.29 1.81
C THR A 8 -2.92 28.80 2.16
N VAL A 9 -4.06 28.40 2.73
CA VAL A 9 -4.32 26.99 3.07
C VAL A 9 -4.32 26.14 1.80
N ILE A 10 -4.96 26.60 0.74
CA ILE A 10 -4.97 25.88 -0.55
C ILE A 10 -3.55 25.70 -1.08
N ALA A 11 -2.72 26.76 -1.08
CA ALA A 11 -1.34 26.67 -1.56
C ALA A 11 -0.52 25.63 -0.78
N ILE A 12 -0.68 25.57 0.55
CA ILE A 12 -0.01 24.59 1.41
C ILE A 12 -0.48 23.17 1.07
N LEU A 13 -1.79 22.95 0.96
CA LEU A 13 -2.36 21.64 0.66
C LEU A 13 -1.93 21.14 -0.71
N VAL A 14 -1.93 22.01 -1.72
CA VAL A 14 -1.47 21.67 -3.07
C VAL A 14 0.03 21.38 -3.09
N GLY A 15 0.83 22.19 -2.41
CA GLY A 15 2.28 21.95 -2.28
C GLY A 15 2.58 20.61 -1.61
N PHE A 16 1.86 20.30 -0.52
CA PHE A 16 1.98 19.02 0.17
C PHE A 16 1.57 17.84 -0.73
N LEU A 17 0.47 17.97 -1.47
CA LEU A 17 0.02 16.94 -2.40
C LEU A 17 1.07 16.66 -3.49
N ILE A 18 1.63 17.70 -4.10
CA ILE A 18 2.68 17.56 -5.12
C ILE A 18 3.90 16.85 -4.53
N MET A 19 4.32 17.23 -3.32
CA MET A 19 5.44 16.58 -2.62
C MET A 19 5.20 15.08 -2.42
N VAL A 20 4.00 14.67 -1.97
CA VAL A 20 3.64 13.25 -1.78
C VAL A 20 3.67 12.50 -3.10
N ILE A 21 3.13 13.07 -4.17
CA ILE A 21 3.14 12.45 -5.50
C ILE A 21 4.58 12.22 -5.97
N LEU A 22 5.43 13.24 -5.85
CA LEU A 22 6.84 13.12 -6.23
C LEU A 22 7.55 12.08 -5.36
N TYR A 23 7.28 12.04 -4.05
CA TYR A 23 7.86 11.05 -3.15
C TYR A 23 7.53 9.62 -3.59
N HIS A 24 6.27 9.27 -3.81
CA HIS A 24 5.89 7.92 -4.28
C HIS A 24 6.35 7.62 -5.71
N TYR A 25 6.53 8.65 -6.54
CA TYR A 25 7.08 8.47 -7.88
C TYR A 25 8.58 8.11 -7.84
N PHE A 26 9.35 8.73 -6.95
CA PHE A 26 10.80 8.52 -6.86
C PHE A 26 11.22 7.41 -5.88
N VAL A 27 10.42 7.17 -4.85
CA VAL A 27 10.61 6.11 -3.87
C VAL A 27 9.61 5.03 -4.23
N PRO A 28 9.99 4.05 -5.07
CA PRO A 28 9.12 2.92 -5.33
C PRO A 28 8.87 2.23 -3.99
N ASP A 29 7.61 2.23 -3.56
CA ASP A 29 7.15 1.38 -2.48
C ASP A 29 7.45 -0.05 -2.94
N GLY A 30 8.48 -0.67 -2.35
CA GLY A 30 8.82 -2.07 -2.62
C GLY A 30 7.53 -2.86 -2.51
N HIS A 31 7.13 -3.46 -3.64
CA HIS A 31 5.83 -4.12 -3.82
C HIS A 31 5.38 -4.73 -2.50
N HIS A 32 4.25 -4.26 -1.98
CA HIS A 32 3.61 -4.98 -0.90
C HIS A 32 3.27 -6.36 -1.47
N GLU A 33 4.14 -7.33 -1.23
CA GLU A 33 3.87 -8.76 -1.27
C GLU A 33 2.87 -9.08 -0.15
N GLY A 34 1.76 -8.35 -0.13
CA GLY A 34 0.67 -8.42 0.83
C GLY A 34 -0.28 -9.54 0.45
N ASN A 35 0.29 -10.73 0.27
CA ASN A 35 -0.23 -12.09 0.25
C ASN A 35 0.58 -12.86 -0.80
N PRO A 36 1.44 -13.81 -0.41
CA PRO A 36 2.08 -14.72 -1.36
C PRO A 36 1.01 -15.31 -2.27
N HIS A 37 1.28 -15.40 -3.58
CA HIS A 37 0.35 -16.09 -4.46
C HIS A 37 0.25 -17.54 -3.94
N PRO A 38 -0.92 -18.20 -4.01
CA PRO A 38 -1.07 -19.60 -3.58
C PRO A 38 -0.02 -20.58 -4.15
N GLU A 39 0.67 -20.20 -5.22
CA GLU A 39 1.77 -20.95 -5.84
C GLU A 39 3.15 -20.68 -5.21
N ASP A 40 3.30 -19.60 -4.45
CA ASP A 40 4.50 -19.21 -3.70
C ASP A 40 4.50 -19.73 -2.26
N VAL A 41 3.36 -20.27 -1.79
CA VAL A 41 3.24 -20.95 -0.51
C VAL A 41 3.63 -22.41 -0.72
N PRO A 42 4.70 -22.94 -0.06
CA PRO A 42 4.98 -24.36 -0.13
C PRO A 42 3.75 -25.11 0.37
N ALA A 43 3.23 -26.02 -0.47
CA ALA A 43 2.09 -26.86 -0.11
C ALA A 43 2.43 -27.50 1.25
N ARG A 44 1.60 -27.23 2.26
CA ARG A 44 1.70 -27.96 3.51
C ARG A 44 1.43 -29.41 3.14
N GLU A 45 2.46 -30.25 3.17
CA GLU A 45 2.26 -31.69 3.30
C GLU A 45 1.52 -31.86 4.62
N GLU A 46 0.19 -31.93 4.56
CA GLU A 46 -0.60 -32.43 5.67
C GLU A 46 -0.31 -33.93 5.75
N GLU A 47 0.77 -34.23 6.47
CA GLU A 47 0.99 -35.51 7.14
C GLU A 47 -0.30 -35.88 7.87
N GLY A 48 -0.97 -36.92 7.40
CA GLY A 48 -2.27 -37.31 7.92
C GLY A 48 -2.87 -38.47 7.16
N GLU A 49 -2.11 -39.56 7.03
CA GLU A 49 -2.72 -40.88 6.95
C GLU A 49 -3.73 -41.02 8.10
N GLU A 50 -5.02 -40.94 7.78
CA GLU A 50 -6.04 -41.69 8.50
C GLU A 50 -6.81 -42.52 7.47
N LYS A 51 -6.15 -43.62 7.08
CA LYS A 51 -6.83 -44.91 6.87
C LYS A 51 -7.71 -45.17 8.10
N GLU A 52 -9.01 -45.43 7.96
CA GLU A 52 -9.66 -46.76 7.85
C GLU A 52 -11.07 -46.59 8.50
N PRO A 53 -12.04 -47.51 8.38
CA PRO A 53 -12.27 -48.59 7.40
C PRO A 53 -13.56 -48.43 6.57
#